data_AF-A0A926AER5-F1
#
_entry.id   AF-A0A926AER5-F1
#
_cell.length_a   1.000
_cell.length_b   1.000
_cell.length_c   1.000
_cell.angle_alpha   90.00
_cell.angle_beta   90.00
_cell.angle_gamma   90.00
#
_symmetry.space_group_name_H-M   'P 1'
#
loop_
_entity.id
_entity.type
_entity.pdbx_description
1 polymer ?
#
loop_
_entity_poly.entity_id
_entity_poly.type
_entity_poly.pdbx_seq_one_letter_code
_entity_poly.pdbx_strand_id
1 'polypeptide(L)' 'SGDYIEAHDLPFISAQTGEEILPGSKVSLEDLELLHIRRVLASSKSLEEAADILGIDVATLWRRRKKYGI' A
#
# COMPACT_ATOMS: atom_id res chain seq x y z
N SER A 1 1.00 2.96 39.30
CA SER A 1 -0.18 2.33 38.67
C SER A 1 -0.05 2.52 37.19
N GLY A 2 -0.16 1.44 36.41
CA GLY A 2 -0.10 1.52 34.95
C GLY A 2 -1.41 2.06 34.41
N ASP A 3 -1.33 3.01 33.48
CA ASP A 3 -2.50 3.52 32.76
C ASP A 3 -2.95 2.43 31.78
N TYR A 4 -4.13 1.88 32.02
CA TYR A 4 -4.77 0.93 31.13
C TYR A 4 -5.53 1.74 30.06
N ILE A 5 -5.14 1.58 28.80
CA ILE A 5 -5.89 2.11 27.67
C ILE A 5 -7.01 1.11 27.38
N GLU A 6 -8.27 1.54 27.53
CA GLU A 6 -9.42 0.71 27.19
C GLU A 6 -9.80 0.86 25.72
N ALA A 7 -10.52 -0.12 25.17
CA ALA A 7 -10.88 -0.14 23.74
C ALA A 7 -11.69 1.11 23.29
N HIS A 8 -12.28 1.83 24.24
CA HIS A 8 -13.02 3.08 24.01
C HIS A 8 -12.14 4.34 23.95
N ASP A 9 -10.89 4.26 24.42
CA ASP A 9 -9.92 5.36 24.38
C ASP A 9 -9.22 5.50 23.02
N LEU A 10 -9.35 4.47 22.18
CA LEU A 10 -8.91 4.53 20.80
C LEU A 10 -9.98 5.30 20.01
N PRO A 11 -9.68 6.48 19.44
CA PRO A 11 -10.58 7.08 18.47
C PRO A 11 -10.76 6.02 17.40
N PHE A 12 -12.02 5.65 17.11
CA PHE A 12 -12.39 4.71 16.06
C PHE A 12 -11.83 5.23 14.73
N ILE A 13 -10.55 4.97 14.48
CA ILE A 13 -9.98 4.99 13.15
C ILE A 13 -10.74 3.85 12.52
N SER A 14 -11.75 4.21 11.73
CA SER A 14 -12.32 3.32 10.74
C SER A 14 -11.13 2.83 9.93
N ALA A 15 -10.54 1.72 10.37
CA ALA A 15 -9.66 0.92 9.56
C ALA A 15 -10.58 0.56 8.41
N GLN A 16 -10.45 1.28 7.29
CA GLN A 16 -11.12 0.90 6.07
C GLN A 16 -10.75 -0.57 5.89
N THR A 17 -11.74 -1.44 6.11
CA THR A 17 -11.64 -2.88 5.95
C THR A 17 -11.55 -3.16 4.45
N GLY A 18 -10.55 -2.61 3.77
CA GLY A 18 -10.05 -3.22 2.56
C GLY A 18 -9.28 -4.45 3.02
N GLU A 19 -9.60 -5.61 2.45
CA GLU A 19 -8.86 -6.84 2.70
C GLU A 19 -7.36 -6.54 2.72
N GLU A 20 -6.74 -6.73 3.88
CA GLU A 20 -5.33 -6.45 4.05
C GLU A 20 -4.57 -7.59 3.36
N ILE A 21 -4.29 -7.40 2.07
CA ILE A 21 -3.36 -8.29 1.36
C ILE A 21 -1.98 -8.02 1.96
N LEU A 22 -1.44 -9.05 2.59
CA LEU A 22 -0.15 -9.07 3.27
C LEU A 22 0.79 -10.08 2.60
N PRO A 23 2.11 -9.99 2.86
CA PRO A 23 3.02 -11.05 2.46
C PRO A 23 2.55 -12.41 3.00
N GLY A 24 2.42 -13.39 2.09
CA GLY A 24 1.91 -14.73 2.43
C GLY A 24 0.40 -14.91 2.31
N SER A 25 -0.36 -13.87 1.96
CA SER A 25 -1.76 -14.00 1.56
C SER A 25 -1.90 -14.96 0.36
N LYS A 26 -3.03 -15.67 0.28
CA LYS A 26 -3.34 -16.62 -0.81
C LYS A 26 -3.78 -15.90 -2.10
N VAL A 27 -2.93 -15.00 -2.60
CA VAL A 27 -3.13 -14.24 -3.84
C VAL A 27 -1.94 -14.45 -4.77
N SER A 28 -2.06 -14.03 -6.03
CA SER A 28 -0.91 -14.08 -6.93
C SER A 28 0.13 -13.02 -6.54
N LEU A 29 1.38 -13.25 -6.92
CA LEU A 29 2.43 -12.25 -6.75
C LEU A 29 2.11 -10.96 -7.53
N GLU A 30 1.45 -11.09 -8.68
CA GLU A 30 1.01 -9.95 -9.50
C GLU A 30 -0.04 -9.10 -8.78
N ASP A 31 -0.99 -9.71 -8.06
CA ASP A 31 -2.00 -8.98 -7.30
C ASP A 31 -1.39 -8.25 -6.09
N LEU A 32 -0.44 -8.90 -5.41
CA LEU A 32 0.29 -8.29 -4.29
C LEU A 32 1.13 -7.10 -4.78
N GLU A 33 1.86 -7.28 -5.87
CA GLU A 33 2.64 -6.22 -6.51
C GLU A 33 1.75 -5.06 -6.96
N LEU A 34 0.62 -5.35 -7.59
CA LEU A 34 -0.36 -4.35 -8.03
C LEU A 34 -0.86 -3.50 -6.87
N LEU A 35 -1.26 -4.14 -5.77
CA LEU A 35 -1.74 -3.42 -4.59
C LEU A 35 -0.62 -2.57 -3.98
N HIS A 36 0.59 -3.11 -3.90
CA HIS A 36 1.73 -2.36 -3.38
C HIS A 36 2.03 -1.12 -4.22
N ILE A 37 2.06 -1.25 -5.55
CA ILE A 37 2.23 -0.12 -6.48
C ILE A 37 1.12 0.92 -6.27
N ARG A 38 -0.14 0.52 -6.16
CA ARG A 38 -1.26 1.45 -5.93
C ARG A 38 -1.11 2.22 -4.62
N ARG A 39 -0.75 1.53 -3.53
CA ARG A 39 -0.57 2.15 -2.21
C ARG A 39 0.59 3.14 -2.20
N VAL A 40 1.73 2.75 -2.77
CA VAL A 40 2.90 3.65 -2.87
C VAL A 40 2.53 4.89 -3.68
N LEU A 41 1.96 4.73 -4.88
CA LEU A 41 1.53 5.85 -5.72
C LEU A 41 0.57 6.81 -5.03
N ALA A 42 -0.37 6.30 -4.24
CA ALA A 42 -1.33 7.13 -3.49
C ALA A 42 -0.67 7.90 -2.33
N SER A 43 0.44 7.40 -1.79
CA SER A 43 1.16 8.00 -0.65
C SER A 43 2.35 8.88 -1.04
N SER A 44 2.90 8.69 -2.24
CA SER A 44 4.06 9.43 -2.75
C SER A 44 3.67 10.81 -3.31
N LYS A 45 4.57 11.77 -3.20
CA LYS A 45 4.39 13.15 -3.71
C LYS A 45 4.75 13.27 -5.18
N SER A 46 5.57 12.36 -5.70
CA SER A 46 5.92 12.29 -7.12
C SER A 46 6.07 10.85 -7.60
N LEU A 47 6.14 10.68 -8.91
CA LEU A 47 6.35 9.37 -9.52
C LEU A 47 7.77 8.85 -9.30
N GLU A 48 8.74 9.77 -9.25
CA GLU A 48 10.14 9.48 -8.95
C GLU A 48 10.27 8.92 -7.54
N GLU A 49 9.65 9.57 -6.53
CA GLU A 49 9.64 9.07 -5.15
C GLU A 49 8.98 7.69 -5.05
N ALA A 50 7.88 7.47 -5.78
CA ALA A 50 7.22 6.16 -5.82
C ALA A 50 8.13 5.08 -6.43
N ALA A 51 8.85 5.42 -7.50
CA ALA A 51 9.77 4.51 -8.17
C ALA A 51 10.96 4.15 -7.26
N ASP A 52 11.51 5.13 -6.53
CA ASP A 52 12.57 4.94 -5.55
C ASP A 52 12.13 4.00 -4.41
N ILE A 53 10.93 4.20 -3.85
CA ILE A 53 10.35 3.32 -2.82
C ILE A 53 10.18 1.89 -3.34
N LEU A 54 9.69 1.74 -4.58
CA LEU A 54 9.49 0.45 -5.22
C LEU A 54 10.81 -0.21 -5.69
N GLY A 55 11.92 0.52 -5.67
CA GLY A 55 13.22 0.04 -6.12
C GLY A 55 13.28 -0.25 -7.63
N ILE A 56 12.52 0.49 -8.44
CA ILE A 56 12.45 0.33 -9.90
C ILE A 56 12.67 1.66 -10.62
N ASP A 57 13.00 1.59 -11.90
CA ASP A 57 13.09 2.79 -12.73
C ASP A 57 11.69 3.40 -13.01
N VAL A 58 11.64 4.73 -13.13
CA VAL A 58 10.41 5.50 -13.40
C VAL A 58 9.73 5.06 -14.69
N ALA A 59 10.48 4.73 -15.75
CA ALA A 59 9.91 4.22 -17.00
C ALA A 59 9.28 2.83 -16.82
N THR A 60 9.84 2.00 -15.92
CA THR A 60 9.27 0.69 -15.59
C THR A 60 7.96 0.86 -14.82
N LEU A 61 7.91 1.78 -13.86
CA LEU A 61 6.68 2.11 -13.13
C LEU A 61 5.58 2.63 -14.08
N TRP A 62 5.92 3.50 -15.04
CA TRP A 62 4.99 3.97 -16.07
C TRP A 62 4.40 2.83 -16.92
N ARG A 63 5.22 1.89 -17.38
CA ARG A 63 4.75 0.74 -18.17
C ARG A 63 3.80 -0.15 -17.36
N ARG A 64 4.14 -0.41 -16.08
CA ARG A 64 3.30 -1.18 -15.17
C ARG A 64 1.97 -0.49 -14.91
N ARG A 65 2.01 0.80 -14.59
CA ARG A 65 0.81 1.64 -14.43
C ARG A 65 -0.11 1.54 -15.65
N LYS A 66 0.44 1.66 -16.86
CA LYS A 66 -0.32 1.47 -18.11
C LYS A 66 -0.87 0.05 -18.27
N LYS A 67 -0.08 -0.99 -17.96
CA LYS A 67 -0.50 -2.40 -18.02
C LYS A 67 -1.70 -2.67 -17.11
N TYR A 68 -1.70 -2.05 -15.93
CA TYR A 68 -2.70 -2.30 -14.89
C TYR A 68 -3.89 -1.33 -14.89
N GLY A 69 -3.91 -0.36 -15.81
CA GLY A 69 -4.97 0.64 -15.90
C GLY A 69 -5.03 1.57 -14.68
N ILE A 70 -3.87 1.91 -14.12
CA ILE A 70 -3.73 2.88 -13.01
C ILE A 70 -3.42 4.28 -13.56
#